data_AF-M0AFH7-F1
#
_entry.id   AF-M0AFH7-F1
#
_cell.length_a   1.000
_cell.length_b   1.000
_cell.length_c   1.000
_cell.angle_alpha   90.00
_cell.angle_beta   90.00
_cell.angle_gamma   90.00
#
_symmetry.space_group_name_H-M   'P 1'
#
loop_
_entity.id
_entity.type
_entity.pdbx_description
1 polymer ?
#
loop_
_entity_poly.entity_id
_entity_poly.type
_entity_poly.pdbx_seq_one_letter_code
_entity_poly.pdbx_strand_id
1 'polypeptide(L)'
;MIYGRETLTDRIDALGARDREWSGYLFPSAQSESGHVVGETIQARFQRIADRAGVRVRGELPTSKMGRRFWYTTYLVSQKELLASLDVIAAEQGSSDASVVLKNYLSEAERREHRREIMREQLAEAFEE
;
A
#
# COMPACT_ATOMS: atom_id res chain seq x y z
N MET A 1 -8.98 6.22 -6.81
CA MET A 1 -8.31 7.23 -5.97
C MET A 1 -7.03 6.63 -5.39
N ILE A 2 -5.85 7.22 -5.61
CA ILE A 2 -4.62 6.84 -4.89
C ILE A 2 -4.76 7.43 -3.49
N TYR A 3 -4.79 6.59 -2.44
CA TYR A 3 -4.88 7.08 -1.07
C TYR A 3 -3.60 7.86 -0.73
N GLY A 4 -3.77 9.00 -0.06
CA GLY A 4 -2.65 9.89 0.26
C GLY A 4 -2.08 10.62 -0.96
N ARG A 5 -2.76 10.67 -2.11
CA ARG A 5 -2.32 11.49 -3.26
C ARG A 5 -2.32 12.97 -2.89
N GLU A 6 -3.39 13.46 -2.27
CA GLU A 6 -3.48 14.84 -1.79
C GLU A 6 -2.41 15.11 -0.73
N THR A 7 -2.29 14.22 0.26
CA THR A 7 -1.21 14.29 1.26
C THR A 7 0.20 14.30 0.64
N LEU A 8 0.42 13.52 -0.42
CA LEU A 8 1.68 13.48 -1.16
C LEU A 8 1.92 14.78 -1.92
N THR A 9 0.91 15.29 -2.62
CA THR A 9 0.95 16.56 -3.33
C THR A 9 1.23 17.71 -2.35
N ASP A 10 0.46 17.82 -1.27
CA ASP A 10 0.65 18.81 -0.20
C ASP A 10 2.07 18.73 0.39
N ARG A 11 2.58 17.51 0.57
CA ARG A 11 3.93 17.30 1.07
C ARG A 11 4.98 17.77 0.07
N ILE A 12 4.83 17.47 -1.21
CA ILE A 12 5.74 17.91 -2.27
C ILE A 12 5.72 19.44 -2.37
N ASP A 13 4.54 20.04 -2.38
CA ASP A 13 4.38 21.50 -2.46
C ASP A 13 5.00 22.19 -1.25
N ALA A 14 4.75 21.67 -0.03
CA ALA A 14 5.35 22.18 1.19
C ALA A 14 6.88 22.05 1.20
N LEU A 15 7.44 21.00 0.59
CA LEU A 15 8.89 20.82 0.48
C LEU A 15 9.49 21.82 -0.51
N GLY A 16 8.92 21.94 -1.71
CA GLY A 16 9.39 22.88 -2.72
C GLY A 16 9.20 24.35 -2.34
N ALA A 17 8.17 24.68 -1.56
CA ALA A 17 7.96 26.03 -1.02
C ALA A 17 8.98 26.40 0.07
N ARG A 18 9.44 25.42 0.85
CA ARG A 18 10.42 25.63 1.93
C ARG A 18 11.85 25.71 1.43
N ASP A 19 12.19 24.96 0.39
CA ASP A 19 13.55 24.84 -0.12
C ASP A 19 13.53 24.70 -1.65
N ARG A 20 14.04 25.73 -2.34
CA ARG A 20 14.15 25.73 -3.81
C ARG A 20 15.21 24.76 -4.32
N GLU A 21 16.16 24.36 -3.47
CA GLU A 21 17.21 23.38 -3.77
C GLU A 21 16.86 21.98 -3.23
N TRP A 22 15.59 21.76 -2.87
CA TRP A 22 15.13 20.47 -2.34
C TRP A 22 15.56 19.32 -3.27
N SER A 23 16.23 18.34 -2.68
CA SER A 23 16.85 17.18 -3.32
C SER A 23 15.87 16.18 -3.97
N GLY A 24 14.56 16.44 -3.93
CA GLY A 24 13.53 15.57 -4.50
C GLY A 24 13.12 14.38 -3.62
N TYR A 25 13.75 14.19 -2.46
CA TYR A 25 13.38 13.12 -1.52
C TYR A 25 12.22 13.54 -0.61
N LEU A 26 11.18 12.70 -0.50
CA LEU A 26 9.99 12.97 0.34
C LEU A 26 10.31 13.11 1.84
N PHE A 27 11.41 12.50 2.28
CA PHE A 27 11.90 12.54 3.65
C PHE A 27 13.33 13.12 3.69
N PRO A 28 13.47 14.45 3.46
CA PRO A 28 14.77 15.08 3.52
C PRO A 28 15.29 15.10 4.96
N SER A 29 16.61 15.14 5.10
CA SER A 29 17.29 15.22 6.39
C SER A 29 18.56 16.05 6.27
N ALA A 30 18.57 17.23 6.88
CA ALA A 30 19.77 18.08 6.95
C ALA A 30 20.89 17.46 7.81
N GLN A 31 20.56 16.47 8.64
CA GLN A 31 21.52 15.74 9.49
C GLN A 31 22.13 14.52 8.80
N SER A 32 21.73 14.20 7.57
CA SER A 32 22.27 13.08 6.80
C SER A 32 23.12 13.60 5.66
N GLU A 33 24.32 13.05 5.48
CA GLU A 33 25.20 13.37 4.34
C GLU A 33 24.52 13.10 2.99
N SER A 34 23.63 12.10 2.92
CA SER A 34 22.88 11.77 1.70
C SER A 34 21.71 12.73 1.42
N GLY A 35 21.46 13.70 2.30
CA GLY A 35 20.36 14.67 2.17
C GLY A 35 18.97 14.11 2.47
N HIS A 36 18.86 12.83 2.85
CA HIS A 36 17.60 12.18 3.20
C HIS A 36 17.74 11.24 4.39
N VAL A 37 16.61 10.88 5.00
CA VAL A 37 16.62 9.91 6.11
C VAL A 37 17.12 8.54 5.65
N VAL A 38 17.86 7.85 6.52
CA VAL A 38 18.30 6.47 6.29
C VAL A 38 17.21 5.47 6.67
N GLY A 39 17.35 4.22 6.20
CA GLY A 39 16.38 3.15 6.44
C GLY A 39 16.12 2.87 7.92
N GLU A 40 17.15 2.95 8.77
CA GLU A 40 17.02 2.77 10.22
C GLU A 40 16.11 3.82 10.86
N THR A 41 16.19 5.08 10.40
CA THR A 41 15.31 6.15 10.86
C THR A 41 13.84 5.87 10.51
N ILE A 42 13.59 5.32 9.30
CA ILE A 42 12.25 4.91 8.90
C ILE A 42 11.77 3.72 9.73
N GLN A 43 12.63 2.73 9.97
CA GLN A 43 12.32 1.57 10.81
C GLN A 43 11.96 2.00 12.24
N ALA A 44 12.70 2.93 12.83
CA ALA A 44 12.41 3.46 14.16
C ALA A 44 11.10 4.27 14.19
N ARG A 45 10.82 5.07 13.15
CA ARG A 45 9.52 5.78 13.01
C ARG A 45 8.36 4.79 12.94
N PHE A 46 8.50 3.73 12.14
CA PHE A 46 7.49 2.68 12.02
C PHE A 46 7.22 2.00 13.36
N GLN A 47 8.27 1.60 14.09
CA GLN A 47 8.13 0.98 15.41
C GLN A 47 7.47 1.91 16.43
N ARG A 48 7.76 3.22 16.42
CA ARG A 48 7.07 4.18 17.29
C ARG A 48 5.58 4.28 17.00
N ILE A 49 5.18 4.22 15.72
CA ILE A 49 3.76 4.21 15.35
C ILE A 49 3.10 2.94 15.87
N ALA A 50 3.72 1.78 15.64
CA ALA A 50 3.21 0.50 16.10
C ALA A 50 3.11 0.43 17.64
N ASP A 51 4.11 0.97 18.34
CA ASP A 51 4.13 1.02 19.79
C ASP A 51 2.99 1.87 20.34
N ARG A 52 2.82 3.10 19.81
CA ARG A 52 1.73 4.00 20.17
C ARG A 52 0.34 3.41 19.88
N ALA A 53 0.23 2.63 18.82
CA ALA A 53 -1.00 1.92 18.46
C ALA A 53 -1.20 0.60 19.23
N GLY A 54 -0.29 0.23 20.15
CA GLY A 54 -0.36 -1.04 20.89
C GLY A 54 -0.20 -2.29 20.02
N VAL A 55 0.26 -2.15 18.78
CA VAL A 55 0.38 -3.26 17.83
C VAL A 55 1.61 -4.11 18.18
N ARG A 56 1.41 -5.42 18.26
CA ARG A 56 2.47 -6.42 18.48
C ARG A 56 2.30 -7.57 17.51
N VAL A 57 3.40 -8.13 17.04
CA VAL A 57 3.42 -9.37 16.23
C VAL A 57 4.20 -10.40 17.01
N ARG A 58 3.51 -11.46 17.47
CA ARG A 58 4.11 -12.50 18.34
C ARG A 58 4.76 -11.92 19.60
N GLY A 59 4.15 -10.88 20.18
CA GLY A 59 4.63 -10.21 21.38
C GLY A 59 5.68 -9.11 21.15
N GLU A 60 6.21 -8.97 19.94
CA GLU A 60 7.27 -8.00 19.62
C GLU A 60 6.75 -6.80 18.83
N LEU A 61 7.51 -5.69 18.86
CA LEU A 61 7.24 -4.55 18.00
C LEU A 61 7.48 -4.93 16.52
N PRO A 62 6.50 -4.74 15.64
CA PRO A 62 6.64 -5.13 14.25
C PRO A 62 7.73 -4.32 13.53
N THR A 63 8.36 -4.94 12.55
CA THR A 63 9.30 -4.27 11.65
C THR A 63 8.62 -3.78 10.38
N SER A 64 9.21 -2.79 9.71
CA SER A 64 8.77 -2.36 8.38
C SER A 64 8.74 -3.52 7.37
N LYS A 65 9.66 -4.49 7.50
CA LYS A 65 9.66 -5.73 6.69
C LYS A 65 8.44 -6.60 6.98
N MET A 66 8.01 -6.72 8.24
CA MET A 66 6.79 -7.42 8.60
C MET A 66 5.55 -6.72 8.04
N GLY A 67 5.48 -5.39 8.14
CA GLY A 67 4.41 -4.60 7.52
C GLY A 67 4.35 -4.78 6.00
N ARG A 68 5.51 -4.76 5.33
CA ARG A 68 5.63 -5.07 3.90
C ARG A 68 5.11 -6.47 3.58
N ARG A 69 5.50 -7.48 4.36
CA ARG A 69 5.05 -8.87 4.17
C ARG A 69 3.54 -8.98 4.33
N PHE A 70 2.98 -8.40 5.39
CA PHE A 70 1.54 -8.36 5.63
C PHE A 70 0.82 -7.76 4.41
N TRP A 71 1.23 -6.57 3.97
CA TRP A 71 0.65 -5.92 2.80
C TRP A 71 0.65 -6.81 1.56
N TYR A 72 1.79 -7.41 1.20
CA TYR A 72 1.86 -8.30 0.03
C TYR A 72 1.06 -9.59 0.20
N THR A 73 1.00 -10.15 1.41
CA THR A 73 0.19 -11.34 1.67
C THR A 73 -1.29 -11.02 1.51
N THR A 74 -1.79 -9.96 2.14
CA THR A 74 -3.18 -9.50 1.99
C THR A 74 -3.50 -9.14 0.53
N TYR A 75 -2.55 -8.51 -0.15
CA TYR A 75 -2.66 -8.20 -1.58
C TYR A 75 -2.78 -9.46 -2.47
N LEU A 76 -2.02 -10.52 -2.15
CA LEU A 76 -2.09 -11.77 -2.91
C LEU A 76 -3.38 -12.53 -2.61
N VAL A 77 -3.90 -12.46 -1.38
CA VAL A 77 -5.19 -13.04 -1.01
C VAL A 77 -6.32 -12.38 -1.78
N SER A 78 -6.38 -11.03 -1.80
CA SER A 78 -7.40 -10.30 -2.56
C SER A 78 -7.36 -10.59 -4.07
N GLN A 79 -6.17 -10.77 -4.64
CA GLN A 79 -6.03 -11.17 -6.05
C GLN A 79 -6.57 -12.58 -6.32
N LYS A 80 -6.42 -13.52 -5.37
CA LYS A 80 -6.96 -14.87 -5.50
C LYS A 80 -8.48 -14.87 -5.41
N GLU A 81 -9.05 -14.07 -4.52
CA GLU A 81 -10.51 -13.92 -4.39
C GLU A 81 -11.13 -13.33 -5.66
N LEU A 82 -10.51 -12.29 -6.24
CA LEU A 82 -10.91 -11.75 -7.55
C LEU A 82 -10.85 -12.80 -8.66
N LEU A 83 -9.79 -13.61 -8.72
CA LEU A 83 -9.69 -14.67 -9.73
C LEU A 83 -10.78 -15.73 -9.53
N ALA A 84 -11.03 -16.15 -8.30
CA ALA A 84 -12.06 -17.14 -7.99
C ALA A 84 -13.48 -16.64 -8.31
N SER A 85 -13.78 -15.34 -8.09
CA SER A 85 -15.08 -14.78 -8.48
C SER A 85 -15.28 -14.72 -9.99
N LEU A 86 -14.19 -14.50 -10.75
CA LEU A 86 -14.21 -14.50 -12.21
C LEU A 86 -14.25 -15.89 -12.82
N ASP A 87 -13.68 -16.91 -12.17
CA ASP A 87 -13.79 -18.31 -12.58
C ASP A 87 -15.27 -18.75 -12.66
N VAL A 88 -16.10 -18.30 -11.72
CA VAL A 88 -17.56 -18.57 -11.72
C VAL A 88 -18.22 -17.94 -12.95
N ILE A 89 -17.89 -16.69 -13.27
CA ILE A 89 -18.44 -15.96 -14.42
C ILE A 89 -17.94 -16.59 -15.74
N ALA A 90 -16.68 -17.01 -15.81
CA ALA A 90 -16.10 -17.67 -16.97
C ALA A 90 -16.74 -19.04 -17.24
N ALA A 91 -17.04 -19.81 -16.18
CA ALA A 91 -17.74 -21.08 -16.28
C ALA A 91 -19.17 -20.91 -16.80
N GLU A 92 -19.89 -19.84 -16.40
CA GLU A 92 -21.21 -19.50 -16.93
C GLU A 92 -21.17 -19.08 -18.41
N GLN A 93 -20.04 -18.58 -18.89
CA GLN A 93 -19.84 -18.11 -20.28
C GLN A 93 -19.10 -19.11 -21.18
N GLY A 94 -18.81 -20.33 -20.68
CA GLY A 94 -18.18 -21.39 -21.48
C GLY A 94 -16.73 -21.12 -21.91
N SER A 95 -16.00 -20.24 -21.21
CA SER A 95 -14.60 -19.91 -21.51
C SER A 95 -13.66 -20.73 -20.64
N SER A 96 -12.62 -21.32 -21.24
CA SER A 96 -11.72 -22.29 -20.58
C SER A 96 -10.52 -21.68 -19.85
N ASP A 97 -10.34 -20.35 -19.88
CA ASP A 97 -9.17 -19.71 -19.27
C ASP A 97 -9.51 -18.34 -18.63
N ALA A 98 -9.75 -18.36 -17.32
CA ALA A 98 -10.09 -17.17 -16.55
C ALA A 98 -8.97 -16.11 -16.51
N SER A 99 -7.72 -16.48 -16.78
CA SER A 99 -6.62 -15.52 -16.89
C SER A 99 -6.74 -14.63 -18.14
N VAL A 100 -7.32 -15.17 -19.21
CA VAL A 100 -7.63 -14.46 -20.47
C VAL A 100 -8.90 -13.63 -20.31
N VAL A 101 -9.93 -14.17 -19.63
CA VAL A 101 -11.13 -13.42 -19.26
C VAL A 101 -10.75 -12.19 -18.42
N LEU A 102 -9.95 -12.34 -17.36
CA LEU A 102 -9.48 -11.21 -16.55
C LEU A 102 -8.78 -10.12 -17.38
N LYS A 103 -8.00 -10.48 -18.42
CA LYS A 103 -7.31 -9.52 -19.31
C LYS A 103 -8.27 -8.80 -20.25
N ASN A 104 -9.34 -9.46 -20.65
CA ASN A 104 -10.33 -8.92 -21.58
C ASN A 104 -11.50 -8.20 -20.87
N TYR A 105 -11.81 -8.56 -19.62
CA TYR A 105 -12.97 -8.07 -18.88
C TYR A 105 -12.65 -6.88 -17.97
N LEU A 106 -11.39 -6.73 -17.53
CA LEU A 106 -10.98 -5.63 -16.66
C LEU A 106 -9.70 -4.99 -17.20
N SER A 107 -9.82 -3.71 -17.56
CA SER A 107 -8.70 -2.81 -17.80
C SER A 107 -7.79 -2.75 -16.56
N GLU A 108 -6.54 -2.30 -16.74
CA GLU A 108 -5.65 -2.07 -15.60
C GLU A 108 -6.23 -1.08 -14.57
N ALA A 109 -7.11 -0.17 -15.01
CA ALA A 109 -7.79 0.78 -14.13
C ALA A 109 -8.82 0.07 -13.23
N GLU A 110 -9.67 -0.79 -13.81
CA GLU A 110 -10.68 -1.54 -13.06
C GLU A 110 -10.05 -2.57 -12.13
N ARG A 111 -8.99 -3.26 -12.58
CA ARG A 111 -8.23 -4.13 -11.67
C ARG A 111 -7.62 -3.35 -10.52
N ARG A 112 -7.14 -2.12 -10.74
CA ARG A 112 -6.64 -1.25 -9.67
C ARG A 112 -7.76 -0.80 -8.74
N GLU A 113 -8.96 -0.58 -9.24
CA GLU A 113 -10.15 -0.22 -8.47
C GLU A 113 -10.57 -1.32 -7.53
N HIS A 114 -10.85 -2.49 -8.07
CA HIS A 114 -11.31 -3.62 -7.28
C HIS A 114 -10.32 -4.02 -6.18
N ARG A 115 -9.02 -3.96 -6.48
CA ARG A 115 -7.97 -4.15 -5.47
C ARG A 115 -8.03 -3.13 -4.34
N ARG A 116 -8.38 -1.87 -4.62
CA ARG A 116 -8.51 -0.83 -3.58
C ARG A 116 -9.71 -1.11 -2.70
N GLU A 117 -10.81 -1.56 -3.27
CA GLU A 117 -12.04 -1.87 -2.53
C GLU A 117 -11.80 -3.04 -1.58
N ILE A 118 -11.26 -4.16 -2.06
CA ILE A 118 -10.95 -5.31 -1.20
C ILE A 118 -9.93 -4.93 -0.12
N MET A 119 -8.85 -4.20 -0.46
CA MET A 119 -7.88 -3.77 0.54
C MET A 119 -8.47 -2.77 1.54
N ARG A 120 -9.45 -1.96 1.14
CA ARG A 120 -10.18 -1.08 2.06
C ARG A 120 -11.01 -1.89 3.03
N GLU A 121 -11.76 -2.88 2.57
CA GLU A 121 -12.57 -3.77 3.42
C GLU A 121 -11.68 -4.57 4.38
N GLN A 122 -10.61 -5.18 3.88
CA GLN A 122 -9.64 -5.93 4.69
C GLN A 122 -8.93 -5.09 5.75
N LEU A 123 -8.87 -3.77 5.56
CA LEU A 123 -8.27 -2.84 6.51
C LEU A 123 -9.31 -1.98 7.23
N ALA A 124 -10.61 -2.19 6.99
CA ALA A 124 -11.66 -1.33 7.52
C ALA A 124 -11.61 -1.26 9.04
N GLU A 125 -11.44 -2.42 9.71
CA GLU A 125 -11.27 -2.51 11.17
C GLU A 125 -10.05 -1.73 11.68
N ALA A 126 -8.99 -1.60 10.88
CA ALA A 126 -7.81 -0.81 11.24
C ALA A 126 -8.03 0.71 11.07
N PHE A 127 -9.13 1.13 10.46
CA PHE A 127 -9.43 2.53 10.13
C PHE A 127 -10.81 3.01 10.62
N GLU A 128 -11.61 2.15 11.27
CA GLU A 128 -12.82 2.56 11.99
C GLU A 128 -12.44 3.14 13.36
N GLU A 129 -12.48 4.48 13.43
CA GLU A 129 -12.51 5.27 14.67
C GLU A 129 -13.67 6.28 14.58
#